data_AF-A0A2V9N7L3-F1
#
_entry.id   AF-A0A2V9N7L3-F1
#
_cell.length_a   1.000
_cell.length_b   1.000
_cell.length_c   1.000
_cell.angle_alpha   90.00
_cell.angle_beta   90.00
_cell.angle_gamma   90.00
#
_symmetry.space_group_name_H-M   'P 1'
#
loop_
_entity.id
_entity.type
_entity.pdbx_description
1 polymer ?
#
loop_
_entity_poly.entity_id
_entity_poly.type
_entity_poly.pdbx_seq_one_letter_code
_entity_poly.pdbx_strand_id
1 'polypeptide(L)' 'MIQPAYFAFGDYDVFLITEMPDNVSAAGIAIAFAGGGACKAVQTAPLLSIEEALEAMKQAGQSGYRPAAAKAA' A
#
# COMPACT_ATOMS: atom_id res chain seq x y z
N MET A 1 -4.48 13.18 -8.12
CA MET A 1 -4.07 14.40 -7.38
C MET A 1 -3.19 13.97 -6.20
N ILE A 2 -2.15 14.71 -5.85
CA ILE A 2 -1.30 14.38 -4.68
C ILE A 2 -2.03 14.85 -3.42
N GLN A 3 -2.33 13.91 -2.51
CA GLN A 3 -2.91 14.16 -1.19
C GLN A 3 -1.80 14.63 -0.21
N PRO A 4 -2.09 15.00 1.04
CA PRO A 4 -1.05 15.40 1.98
C PRO A 4 0.11 14.40 2.07
N ALA A 5 1.33 14.94 2.02
CA ALA A 5 2.55 14.23 2.34
C ALA A 5 2.87 14.41 3.81
N TYR A 6 3.34 13.36 4.47
CA TYR A 6 3.63 13.35 5.90
C TYR A 6 5.07 12.96 6.13
N PHE A 7 5.74 13.68 7.03
CA PHE A 7 6.99 13.20 7.62
C PHE A 7 6.68 12.29 8.80
N ALA A 8 7.43 11.20 8.92
CA ALA A 8 7.20 10.20 9.95
C ALA A 8 8.52 9.65 10.50
N PHE A 9 8.46 9.13 11.73
CA PHE A 9 9.54 8.32 12.28
C PHE A 9 9.32 6.85 11.89
N GLY A 10 10.40 6.13 11.60
CA GLY A 10 10.37 4.73 11.24
C GLY A 10 11.39 4.41 10.14
N ASP A 11 11.09 3.39 9.34
CA ASP A 11 11.97 2.96 8.24
C ASP A 11 11.98 3.96 7.06
N TYR A 12 10.94 4.78 6.95
CA TYR A 12 10.77 5.78 5.91
C TYR A 12 10.44 7.15 6.52
N ASP A 13 11.11 8.18 6.01
CA ASP A 13 10.96 9.55 6.50
C ASP A 13 9.71 10.25 5.94
N VAL A 14 9.21 9.81 4.78
CA VAL A 14 8.10 10.46 4.05
C VAL A 14 7.08 9.45 3.57
N PHE A 15 5.81 9.73 3.86
CA PHE A 15 4.66 9.05 3.27
C PHE A 15 3.94 9.98 2.31
N LEU A 16 3.73 9.51 1.08
CA LEU A 16 2.98 10.20 0.05
C LEU A 16 1.71 9.40 -0.28
N ILE A 17 0.55 10.03 -0.10
CA ILE A 17 -0.71 9.47 -0.57
C ILE A 17 -1.05 10.16 -1.90
N THR A 18 -1.45 9.39 -2.89
CA THR A 18 -1.79 9.95 -4.19
C THR A 18 -2.84 9.14 -4.92
N GLU A 19 -3.75 9.84 -5.59
CA GLU A 19 -4.71 9.24 -6.51
C GLU A 19 -4.15 9.28 -7.93
N MET A 20 -3.95 8.10 -8.51
CA MET A 20 -3.47 7.88 -9.86
C MET A 20 -4.57 7.21 -10.70
N PRO A 21 -4.60 7.48 -12.01
CA PRO A 21 -5.62 6.91 -12.90
C PRO A 21 -5.50 5.38 -13.03
N ASP A 22 -4.29 4.84 -12.88
CA ASP A 22 -4.00 3.41 -12.92
C ASP A 22 -2.67 3.08 -12.22
N ASN A 23 -2.41 1.77 -12.06
CA ASN A 23 -1.20 1.26 -11.41
C ASN A 23 0.08 1.56 -12.21
N VAL A 24 0.00 1.72 -13.54
CA VAL A 24 1.16 2.00 -14.39
C VAL A 24 1.64 3.43 -14.13
N SER A 25 0.71 4.37 -14.01
CA SER A 25 0.95 5.77 -13.67
C SER A 25 1.57 5.91 -12.28
N ALA A 26 1.05 5.18 -11.29
CA ALA A 26 1.62 5.12 -9.95
C ALA A 26 3.05 4.55 -9.94
N ALA A 27 3.27 3.43 -10.64
CA ALA A 27 4.58 2.81 -10.78
C ALA A 27 5.58 3.72 -11.50
N GLY A 28 5.14 4.48 -12.50
CA GLY A 28 5.98 5.44 -13.23
C GLY A 28 6.58 6.51 -12.31
N ILE A 29 5.78 7.06 -11.40
CA ILE A 29 6.25 8.03 -10.40
C ILE A 29 7.19 7.37 -9.39
N ALA A 30 6.88 6.16 -8.94
CA ALA A 30 7.75 5.40 -8.03
C ALA A 30 9.14 5.17 -8.64
N ILE A 31 9.20 4.77 -9.91
CA ILE A 31 10.44 4.57 -10.66
C ILE A 31 11.20 5.90 -10.83
N ALA A 32 10.49 6.99 -11.16
CA ALA A 32 11.10 8.31 -11.29
C ALA A 32 11.73 8.79 -9.97
N PHE A 33 11.06 8.59 -8.83
CA PHE A 33 11.63 8.93 -7.51
C PHE A 33 12.81 8.04 -7.14
N ALA A 34 12.73 6.74 -7.41
CA ALA A 34 13.83 5.82 -7.18
C ALA A 34 15.07 6.16 -8.03
N GLY A 35 14.87 6.58 -9.29
CA GLY A 35 15.93 6.98 -10.21
C GLY A 35 16.51 8.37 -9.98
N GLY A 36 15.81 9.24 -9.24
CA GLY A 36 16.20 10.64 -9.04
C GLY A 36 17.39 10.86 -8.08
N GLY A 37 17.85 9.83 -7.37
CA GLY A 37 19.02 9.89 -6.48
C GLY A 37 18.82 10.62 -5.15
N ALA A 38 17.69 11.31 -4.96
CA ALA A 38 17.35 11.98 -3.70
C ALA A 38 16.79 11.03 -2.64
N CYS A 39 16.17 9.92 -3.06
CA CYS A 39 15.60 8.92 -2.16
C CYS A 39 16.55 7.71 -2.05
N LYS A 40 16.89 7.31 -0.82
CA LYS A 40 17.65 6.08 -0.57
C LYS A 40 16.84 4.82 -0.92
N ALA A 41 15.54 4.85 -0.65
CA ALA A 41 14.61 3.78 -0.94
C ALA A 41 13.23 4.37 -1.25
N VAL A 42 12.49 3.71 -2.13
CA VAL A 42 11.11 4.05 -2.49
C VAL A 42 10.28 2.78 -2.41
N GLN A 43 9.16 2.86 -1.70
CA GLN A 43 8.18 1.79 -1.61
C GLN A 43 6.81 2.34 -2.02
N THR A 44 6.08 1.57 -2.82
CA THR A 44 4.75 1.93 -3.31
C THR A 44 3.79 0.80 -3.01
N ALA A 45 2.65 1.13 -2.40
CA ALA A 45 1.59 0.19 -2.07
C ALA A 45 0.26 0.75 -2.61
N PRO A 46 -0.49 -0.03 -3.40
CA PRO A 46 -1.87 0.33 -3.74
C PRO A 46 -2.72 0.41 -2.46
N LEU A 47 -3.54 1.45 -2.36
CA LEU A 47 -4.50 1.61 -1.27
C LEU A 47 -5.88 1.16 -1.76
N LEU A 48 -6.61 0.45 -0.91
CA LEU A 48 -8.00 0.08 -1.18
C LEU A 48 -8.92 1.24 -0.82
N SER A 49 -9.98 1.42 -1.61
CA SER A 49 -11.12 2.22 -1.19
C SER A 49 -11.83 1.56 0.00
N ILE A 50 -12.72 2.31 0.65
CA ILE A 50 -13.54 1.77 1.74
C ILE A 50 -14.44 0.65 1.21
N GLU A 51 -14.99 0.83 0.01
CA GLU A 51 -15.85 -0.15 -0.66
C GLU A 51 -15.09 -1.43 -0.99
N GLU A 52 -13.90 -1.32 -1.58
CA GLU A 52 -13.03 -2.47 -1.89
C GLU A 52 -12.62 -3.21 -0.61
N ALA A 53 -12.29 -2.48 0.45
CA ALA A 53 -11.98 -3.08 1.74
C ALA A 53 -13.18 -3.85 2.33
N LEU A 54 -14.39 -3.29 2.23
CA LEU A 54 -15.62 -3.97 2.68
C LEU A 54 -15.91 -5.24 1.87
N GLU A 55 -15.73 -5.19 0.55
CA GLU A 55 -15.88 -6.37 -0.32
C GLU A 55 -14.83 -7.44 0.01
N ALA A 56 -13.56 -7.04 0.17
CA ALA A 56 -12.48 -7.93 0.57
C ALA A 56 -12.77 -8.60 1.92
N MET A 57 -13.31 -7.87 2.90
CA MET A 57 -13.71 -8.44 4.19
C MET A 57 -14.85 -9.46 4.07
N LYS A 58 -15.86 -9.19 3.22
CA LYS A 58 -16.95 -10.15 2.96
C LYS A 58 -16.41 -11.43 2.31
N GLN A 59 -15.54 -11.30 1.33
CA GLN A 59 -14.91 -12.45 0.66
C GLN A 59 -14.02 -13.25 1.61
N ALA A 60 -13.25 -12.58 2.46
CA ALA A 60 -12.43 -13.22 3.48
C ALA A 60 -13.27 -14.09 4.44
N GLY A 61 -14.44 -13.59 4.86
CA GLY A 61 -15.38 -14.35 5.69
C GLY A 61 -15.94 -15.62 5.03
N GLN A 62 -15.91 -15.69 3.70
CA GLN A 62 -16.36 -16.84 2.91
C GLN A 62 -15.21 -17.76 2.45
N SER A 63 -13.95 -17.39 2.77
CA SER A 63 -12.77 -18.09 2.25
C SER A 63 -12.68 -19.57 2.65
N GLY A 64 -13.38 -19.99 3.70
CA GLY A 64 -13.26 -21.33 4.27
C GLY A 64 -11.87 -21.63 4.85
N TYR A 65 -10.99 -20.62 4.93
CA TYR A 65 -9.64 -20.76 5.46
C TYR A 65 -9.71 -21.22 6.90
N ARG A 66 -9.12 -22.39 7.16
CA ARG A 66 -8.88 -22.89 8.51
C ARG A 66 -7.38 -22.70 8.78
N PRO A 67 -6.99 -21.88 9.77
CA PRO A 67 -5.58 -21.74 10.11
C PRO A 67 -5.01 -23.13 10.41
N ALA A 68 -3.82 -23.42 9.88
CA ALA A 68 -3.10 -24.62 10.26
C ALA A 68 -2.91 -24.57 11.78
N ALA A 69 -3.51 -25.55 12.47
CA ALA A 69 -3.72 -25.64 13.92
C ALA A 69 -2.94 -24.60 14.75
N ALA A 70 -3.68 -23.74 15.47
CA ALA A 70 -3.13 -23.00 16.59
C ALA A 70 -2.36 -24.01 17.45
N LYS A 71 -1.04 -23.83 17.55
CA LYS A 71 -0.18 -24.69 18.35
C LYS A 71 -0.85 -24.82 19.72
N ALA A 72 -1.25 -26.03 20.09
CA ALA A 72 -1.79 -26.31 21.41
C ALA A 72 -0.79 -25.76 22.44
N ALA A 73 -1.25 -24.86 23.28
CA ALA A 73 -0.52 -24.42 24.47
C ALA A 73 -0.43 -25.59 25.46
#